data_AF-A0A4D7BKG3-F1
#
_entry.id   AF-A0A4D7BKG3-F1
#
_cell.length_a   1.000
_cell.length_b   1.000
_cell.length_c   1.000
_cell.angle_alpha   90.00
_cell.angle_beta   90.00
_cell.angle_gamma   90.00
#
_symmetry.space_group_name_H-M   'P 1'
#
loop_
_entity.id
_entity.type
_entity.pdbx_description
1 polymer ?
#
loop_
_entity_poly.entity_id
_entity_poly.type
_entity_poly.pdbx_seq_one_letter_code
_entity_poly.pdbx_strand_id
1 'polypeptide(L)'
;MRYRAGEAAFLGIIAALVGFAGFAVFQNIQRAGWSADAAGWAQAAGSIIAVAGAAWLARGEVRRARRWRREQGEEAAWGVRYVIMQAQYEAQIVAAELTRPNASPDMLSLRSWHQRVANASLGLQMMLSRVDHIHPAIVLSTCNAKVLVDGLASDLTLLEQCMGRGEVATKGLLDDIVYAHVNLATLLQQFDERYRGIREALDRGGDMLPLAEFKGR
;
A
#
# COMPACT_ATOMS: atom_id res chain seq x y z
N MET A 1 1.68 -22.91 -12.51
CA MET A 1 1.08 -23.95 -13.38
C MET A 1 -0.45 -24.00 -13.33
N ARG A 2 -1.13 -23.96 -12.16
CA ARG A 2 -2.61 -24.00 -12.06
C ARG A 2 -3.36 -22.91 -12.87
N TYR A 3 -2.78 -21.72 -13.01
CA TYR A 3 -3.38 -20.61 -13.78
C TYR A 3 -3.49 -20.87 -15.29
N ARG A 4 -2.50 -21.54 -15.90
CA ARG A 4 -2.55 -21.91 -17.32
C ARG A 4 -3.59 -23.02 -17.57
N ALA A 5 -3.83 -23.89 -16.59
CA ALA A 5 -4.84 -24.93 -16.67
C ALA A 5 -6.27 -24.35 -16.68
N GLY A 6 -6.54 -23.32 -15.87
CA GLY A 6 -7.85 -22.65 -15.86
C GLY A 6 -8.16 -21.86 -17.14
N GLU A 7 -7.14 -21.23 -17.73
CA GLU A 7 -7.27 -20.51 -19.01
C GLU A 7 -7.45 -21.49 -20.19
N ALA A 8 -6.68 -22.58 -20.20
CA ALA A 8 -6.86 -23.66 -21.17
C ALA A 8 -8.23 -24.35 -21.04
N ALA A 9 -8.72 -24.58 -19.82
CA ALA A 9 -10.04 -25.14 -19.59
C ALA A 9 -11.16 -24.20 -20.05
N PHE A 10 -11.06 -22.90 -19.77
CA PHE A 10 -12.03 -21.90 -20.24
C PHE A 10 -12.09 -21.83 -21.77
N LEU A 11 -10.92 -21.75 -22.43
CA LEU A 11 -10.83 -21.76 -23.89
C LEU A 11 -11.33 -23.10 -24.47
N GLY A 12 -11.01 -24.22 -23.83
CA GLY A 12 -11.48 -25.54 -24.24
C GLY A 12 -13.00 -25.69 -24.16
N ILE A 13 -13.62 -25.19 -23.08
CA ILE A 13 -15.08 -25.20 -22.91
C ILE A 13 -15.74 -24.30 -23.97
N ILE A 14 -15.21 -23.11 -24.23
CA ILE A 14 -15.75 -22.23 -25.28
C ILE A 14 -15.61 -22.88 -26.66
N ALA A 15 -14.44 -23.44 -26.98
CA ALA A 15 -14.21 -24.12 -28.25
C ALA A 15 -15.14 -25.33 -28.42
N ALA A 16 -15.39 -26.10 -27.36
CA ALA A 16 -16.33 -27.21 -27.37
C ALA A 16 -17.78 -26.72 -27.59
N LEU A 17 -18.21 -25.65 -26.93
CA LEU A 17 -19.56 -25.09 -27.08
C LEU A 17 -19.80 -24.50 -28.48
N VAL A 18 -18.83 -23.74 -29.00
CA VAL A 18 -18.89 -23.18 -30.35
C VAL A 18 -18.82 -24.30 -31.40
N GLY A 19 -17.94 -25.28 -31.20
CA GLY A 19 -17.84 -26.45 -32.08
C GLY A 19 -19.12 -27.28 -32.10
N PHE A 20 -19.74 -27.49 -30.94
CA PHE A 20 -21.02 -28.20 -30.82
C PHE A 20 -22.16 -27.44 -31.52
N ALA A 21 -22.27 -26.13 -31.28
CA ALA A 21 -23.28 -25.31 -31.95
C ALA A 21 -23.06 -25.28 -33.48
N GLY A 22 -21.82 -25.15 -33.95
CA GLY A 22 -21.47 -25.21 -35.37
C GLY A 22 -21.78 -26.57 -36.01
N PHE A 23 -21.52 -27.67 -35.30
CA PHE A 23 -21.87 -29.02 -35.74
C PHE A 23 -23.39 -29.23 -35.82
N ALA A 24 -24.15 -28.69 -34.86
CA ALA A 24 -25.61 -28.72 -34.88
C ALA A 24 -26.19 -27.93 -36.08
N VAL A 25 -25.61 -26.76 -36.40
CA VAL A 25 -25.95 -26.00 -37.63
C VAL A 25 -25.70 -26.84 -38.87
N PHE A 26 -24.51 -27.46 -38.98
CA PHE A 26 -24.14 -28.27 -40.14
C PHE A 26 -25.08 -29.47 -40.35
N GLN A 27 -25.39 -30.22 -39.28
CA GLN A 27 -26.32 -31.34 -39.38
C GLN A 27 -27.73 -30.91 -39.77
N ASN A 28 -28.23 -29.79 -39.23
CA ASN A 28 -29.55 -29.28 -39.60
C ASN A 28 -29.59 -28.84 -41.06
N ILE A 29 -28.55 -28.17 -41.56
CA ILE A 29 -28.45 -27.78 -42.98
C ILE A 29 -28.42 -29.01 -43.89
N GLN A 30 -27.67 -30.05 -43.53
CA GLN A 30 -27.62 -31.27 -44.34
C GLN A 30 -28.95 -32.03 -44.38
N ARG A 31 -29.72 -32.02 -43.28
CA ARG A 31 -30.99 -32.76 -43.18
C ARG A 31 -32.19 -32.00 -43.73
N ALA A 32 -32.27 -30.70 -43.49
CA ALA A 32 -33.47 -29.90 -43.72
C ALA A 32 -33.22 -28.59 -44.47
N GLY A 33 -31.98 -28.32 -44.91
CA GLY A 33 -31.60 -27.04 -45.50
C GLY A 33 -31.51 -25.92 -44.46
N TRP A 34 -31.42 -24.68 -44.93
CA TRP A 34 -31.42 -23.50 -44.06
C TRP A 34 -32.81 -23.28 -43.45
N SER A 35 -33.04 -23.89 -42.29
CA SER A 35 -34.29 -23.79 -41.53
C SER A 35 -34.15 -22.83 -40.34
N ALA A 36 -35.27 -22.49 -39.70
CA ALA A 36 -35.30 -21.66 -38.50
C ALA A 36 -34.45 -22.24 -37.36
N ASP A 37 -34.34 -23.56 -37.26
CA ASP A 37 -33.50 -24.24 -36.27
C ASP A 37 -32.00 -24.02 -36.55
N ALA A 38 -31.58 -24.07 -37.82
CA ALA A 38 -30.19 -23.77 -38.19
C ALA A 38 -29.83 -22.31 -37.87
N ALA A 39 -30.76 -21.37 -38.10
CA ALA A 39 -30.59 -19.97 -37.72
C ALA A 39 -30.50 -19.79 -36.19
N GLY A 40 -31.31 -20.51 -35.42
CA GLY A 40 -31.28 -20.50 -33.95
C GLY A 40 -29.94 -20.97 -33.38
N TRP A 41 -29.36 -22.05 -33.92
CA TRP A 41 -28.04 -22.53 -33.52
C TRP A 41 -26.89 -21.59 -33.92
N ALA A 42 -27.00 -20.94 -35.08
CA ALA A 42 -26.04 -19.91 -35.51
C ALA A 42 -26.07 -18.68 -34.58
N GLN A 43 -27.27 -18.23 -34.18
CA GLN A 43 -27.44 -17.16 -33.20
C GLN A 43 -26.89 -17.55 -31.82
N ALA A 44 -27.13 -18.78 -31.38
CA ALA A 44 -26.57 -19.31 -30.13
C ALA A 44 -25.04 -19.27 -30.14
N ALA A 45 -24.41 -19.74 -31.23
CA ALA A 45 -22.94 -19.66 -31.39
C ALA A 45 -22.43 -18.21 -31.32
N GLY A 46 -23.09 -17.28 -32.02
CA GLY A 46 -22.75 -15.86 -31.97
C GLY A 46 -22.86 -15.26 -30.56
N SER A 47 -23.91 -15.61 -29.82
CA SER A 47 -24.12 -15.14 -28.43
C SER A 47 -23.06 -15.68 -27.47
N ILE A 48 -22.65 -16.95 -27.60
CA ILE A 48 -21.60 -17.57 -26.79
C ILE A 48 -20.26 -16.87 -27.03
N ILE A 49 -19.93 -16.58 -28.29
CA ILE A 49 -18.71 -15.85 -28.65
C ILE A 49 -18.73 -14.43 -28.06
N ALA A 50 -19.86 -13.72 -28.15
CA ALA A 50 -20.00 -12.37 -27.61
C ALA A 50 -19.83 -12.33 -26.08
N VAL A 51 -20.49 -13.26 -25.36
CA VAL A 51 -20.37 -13.37 -23.89
C VAL A 51 -18.94 -13.77 -23.49
N ALA A 52 -18.32 -14.71 -24.20
CA ALA A 52 -16.93 -15.11 -23.97
C ALA A 52 -15.96 -13.94 -24.20
N GLY A 53 -16.16 -13.17 -25.27
CA GLY A 53 -15.37 -11.97 -25.58
C GLY A 53 -15.51 -10.90 -24.51
N ALA A 54 -16.74 -10.60 -24.07
CA ALA A 54 -17.01 -9.65 -22.99
C ALA A 54 -16.38 -10.10 -21.66
N ALA A 55 -16.48 -11.40 -21.31
CA ALA A 55 -15.86 -11.95 -20.11
C ALA A 55 -14.32 -11.91 -20.18
N TRP A 56 -13.74 -12.10 -21.36
CA TRP A 56 -12.29 -11.99 -21.56
C TRP A 56 -11.80 -10.55 -21.43
N LEU A 57 -12.51 -9.58 -22.04
CA LEU A 57 -12.22 -8.15 -21.91
C LEU A 57 -12.36 -7.69 -20.45
N ALA A 58 -13.46 -8.03 -19.77
CA ALA A 58 -13.67 -7.69 -18.37
C ALA A 58 -12.57 -8.28 -17.46
N ARG A 59 -12.13 -9.53 -17.70
CA ARG A 59 -10.98 -10.11 -16.98
C ARG A 59 -9.69 -9.34 -17.26
N GLY A 60 -9.47 -8.92 -18.50
CA GLY A 60 -8.32 -8.10 -18.90
C GLY A 60 -8.29 -6.75 -18.18
N GLU A 61 -9.43 -6.06 -18.11
CA GLU A 61 -9.58 -4.77 -17.43
C GLU A 61 -9.40 -4.88 -15.92
N VAL A 62 -9.99 -5.90 -15.27
CA VAL A 62 -9.79 -6.16 -13.84
C VAL A 62 -8.31 -6.40 -13.52
N ARG A 63 -7.58 -7.13 -14.37
CA ARG A 63 -6.13 -7.34 -14.20
C ARG A 63 -5.33 -6.05 -14.36
N ARG A 64 -5.71 -5.15 -15.27
CA ARG A 64 -5.04 -3.84 -15.44
C ARG A 64 -5.33 -2.94 -14.24
N ALA A 65 -6.60 -2.83 -13.83
CA ALA A 65 -7.01 -2.02 -12.69
C ALA A 65 -6.34 -2.48 -11.38
N ARG A 66 -6.12 -3.78 -11.18
CA ARG A 66 -5.41 -4.31 -10.01
C ARG A 66 -3.92 -3.98 -10.02
N ARG A 67 -3.24 -4.12 -11.17
CA ARG A 67 -1.83 -3.72 -11.32
C ARG A 67 -1.66 -2.23 -11.05
N TRP A 68 -2.52 -1.42 -11.63
CA TRP A 68 -2.54 0.02 -11.40
C TRP A 68 -2.71 0.38 -9.91
N ARG A 69 -3.66 -0.26 -9.20
CA ARG A 69 -3.83 -0.05 -7.76
C ARG A 69 -2.62 -0.49 -6.94
N ARG A 70 -1.87 -1.51 -7.38
CA ARG A 70 -0.62 -1.92 -6.73
C ARG A 70 0.45 -0.86 -6.91
N GLU A 71 0.67 -0.41 -8.14
CA GLU A 71 1.63 0.66 -8.46
C GLU A 71 1.33 1.90 -7.62
N GLN A 72 0.07 2.34 -7.56
CA GLN A 72 -0.36 3.44 -6.69
C GLN A 72 -0.11 3.17 -5.19
N GLY A 73 -0.38 1.95 -4.72
CA GLY A 73 -0.13 1.56 -3.33
C GLY A 73 1.36 1.53 -2.97
N GLU A 74 2.21 1.08 -3.90
CA GLU A 74 3.67 1.09 -3.74
C GLU A 74 4.22 2.52 -3.75
N GLU A 75 3.77 3.37 -4.68
CA GLU A 75 4.13 4.80 -4.72
C GLU A 75 3.74 5.50 -3.41
N ALA A 76 2.53 5.25 -2.91
CA ALA A 76 2.08 5.82 -1.64
C ALA A 76 2.91 5.30 -0.46
N ALA A 77 3.27 4.01 -0.45
CA ALA A 77 4.15 3.44 0.57
C ALA A 77 5.55 4.08 0.58
N TRP A 78 6.12 4.36 -0.61
CA TRP A 78 7.38 5.10 -0.73
C TRP A 78 7.26 6.53 -0.22
N GLY A 79 6.15 7.21 -0.50
CA GLY A 79 5.85 8.54 0.03
C GLY A 79 5.81 8.53 1.56
N VAL A 80 5.12 7.57 2.17
CA VAL A 80 5.10 7.39 3.63
C VAL A 80 6.50 7.15 4.18
N ARG A 81 7.25 6.21 3.58
CA ARG A 81 8.62 5.90 4.01
C ARG A 81 9.51 7.14 3.99
N TYR A 82 9.42 7.94 2.93
CA TYR A 82 10.18 9.18 2.80
C TYR A 82 9.86 10.16 3.92
N VAL A 83 8.58 10.35 4.26
CA VAL A 83 8.18 11.27 5.34
C VAL A 83 8.65 10.77 6.72
N ILE A 84 8.57 9.46 7.00
CA ILE A 84 9.10 8.89 8.26
C ILE A 84 10.62 9.07 8.34
N MET A 85 11.33 8.82 7.23
CA MET A 85 12.78 9.04 7.14
C MET A 85 13.14 10.52 7.36
N GLN A 86 12.39 11.44 6.76
CA GLN A 86 12.60 12.87 6.98
C GLN A 86 12.39 13.24 8.45
N ALA A 87 11.33 12.74 9.10
CA ALA A 87 11.09 12.96 10.52
C ALA A 87 12.24 12.42 11.39
N GLN A 88 12.75 11.23 11.07
CA GLN A 88 13.91 10.64 11.75
C GLN A 88 15.16 11.54 11.60
N TYR A 89 15.40 12.05 10.39
CA TYR A 89 16.54 12.91 10.11
C TYR A 89 16.45 14.26 10.86
N GLU A 90 15.27 14.88 10.89
CA GLU A 90 15.05 16.11 11.67
C GLU A 90 15.28 15.87 13.17
N ALA A 91 14.76 14.77 13.73
CA ALA A 91 15.00 14.40 15.12
C ALA A 91 16.49 14.13 15.40
N GLN A 92 17.22 13.54 14.45
CA GLN A 92 18.65 13.32 14.57
C GLN A 92 19.44 14.64 14.60
N ILE A 93 19.04 15.64 13.82
CA ILE A 93 19.66 16.98 13.87
C ILE A 93 19.46 17.60 15.24
N VAL A 94 18.24 17.55 15.79
CA VAL A 94 17.94 18.05 17.15
C VAL A 94 18.82 17.36 18.18
N ALA A 95 18.87 16.02 18.16
CA ALA A 95 19.70 15.24 19.07
C ALA A 95 21.19 15.58 18.95
N ALA A 96 21.71 15.69 17.71
CA ALA A 96 23.10 16.02 17.45
C ALA A 96 23.48 17.44 17.88
N GLU A 97 22.56 18.40 17.77
CA GLU A 97 22.75 19.78 18.23
C GLU A 97 22.69 19.88 19.76
N LEU A 98 21.76 19.16 20.39
CA LEU A 98 21.57 19.13 21.84
C LEU A 98 22.77 18.51 22.56
N THR A 99 23.42 17.52 21.96
CA THR A 99 24.54 16.77 22.55
C THR A 99 25.92 17.39 22.28
N ARG A 100 25.98 18.59 21.66
CA ARG A 100 27.26 19.24 21.36
C ARG A 100 27.99 19.64 22.66
N PRO A 101 29.25 19.22 22.87
CA PRO A 101 29.96 19.42 24.14
C PRO A 101 30.26 20.89 24.48
N ASN A 102 30.23 21.80 23.49
CA ASN A 102 30.64 23.20 23.67
C ASN A 102 29.54 24.22 23.36
N ALA A 103 28.28 23.78 23.19
CA ALA A 103 27.17 24.67 22.89
C ALA A 103 26.05 24.41 23.90
N SER A 104 25.79 25.38 24.78
CA SER A 104 24.54 25.38 25.55
C SER A 104 23.38 25.65 24.58
N PRO A 105 22.24 24.94 24.70
CA PRO A 105 21.05 25.26 23.96
C PRO A 105 20.70 26.74 24.15
N ASP A 106 20.47 27.46 23.07
CA ASP A 106 19.97 28.83 23.09
C ASP A 106 18.53 28.90 22.55
N MET A 107 17.87 30.03 22.77
CA MET A 107 16.48 30.20 22.33
C MET A 107 16.32 30.14 20.80
N LEU A 108 17.37 30.45 20.04
CA LEU A 108 17.35 30.34 18.59
C LEU A 108 17.38 28.88 18.12
N SER A 109 18.19 28.04 18.77
CA SER A 109 18.23 26.60 18.53
C SER A 109 16.89 25.95 18.86
N LEU A 110 16.29 26.29 20.01
CA LEU A 110 14.96 25.79 20.38
C LEU A 110 13.91 26.14 19.33
N ARG A 111 13.86 27.40 18.87
CA ARG A 111 12.94 27.82 17.80
C ARG A 111 13.14 27.00 16.52
N SER A 112 14.40 26.80 16.11
CA SER A 112 14.74 25.97 14.94
C SER A 112 14.24 24.53 15.12
N TRP A 113 14.45 23.94 16.30
CA TRP A 113 14.00 22.58 16.61
C TRP A 113 12.48 22.46 16.58
N HIS A 114 11.75 23.40 17.19
CA HIS A 114 10.29 23.45 17.09
C HIS A 114 9.80 23.52 15.66
N GLN A 115 10.43 24.35 14.81
CA GLN A 115 10.05 24.46 13.41
C GLN A 115 10.28 23.15 12.64
N ARG A 116 11.40 22.47 12.88
CA ARG A 116 11.72 21.17 12.26
C ARG A 116 10.70 20.10 12.64
N VAL A 117 10.41 19.99 13.93
CA VAL A 117 9.45 19.01 14.46
C VAL A 117 8.03 19.31 13.96
N ALA A 118 7.63 20.59 13.91
CA ALA A 118 6.35 20.99 13.34
C ALA A 118 6.24 20.60 11.85
N ASN A 119 7.28 20.85 11.07
CA ASN A 119 7.32 20.45 9.65
C ASN A 119 7.21 18.93 9.47
N ALA A 120 7.94 18.15 10.28
CA ALA A 120 7.84 16.70 10.29
C ALA A 120 6.42 16.21 10.64
N SER A 121 5.81 16.80 11.67
CA SER A 121 4.44 16.45 12.09
C SER A 121 3.41 16.78 11.01
N LEU A 122 3.53 17.95 10.35
CA LEU A 122 2.67 18.33 9.22
C LEU A 122 2.83 17.40 8.03
N GLY A 123 4.07 16.99 7.70
CA GLY A 123 4.33 16.01 6.65
C GLY A 123 3.65 14.67 6.92
N LEU A 124 3.74 14.17 8.15
CA LEU A 124 3.09 12.92 8.58
C LEU A 124 1.56 13.06 8.56
N GLN A 125 1.02 14.18 9.06
CA GLN A 125 -0.40 14.47 9.03
C GLN A 125 -0.96 14.51 7.61
N MET A 126 -0.22 15.10 6.67
CA MET A 126 -0.61 15.14 5.26
C MET A 126 -0.73 13.72 4.69
N MET A 127 0.21 12.81 5.00
CA MET A 127 0.11 11.41 4.58
C MET A 127 -1.09 10.70 5.21
N LEU A 128 -1.34 10.94 6.50
CA LEU A 128 -2.50 10.40 7.22
C LEU A 128 -3.85 10.96 6.75
N SER A 129 -3.86 12.03 5.94
CA SER A 129 -5.10 12.53 5.31
C SER A 129 -5.41 11.86 3.97
N ARG A 130 -4.46 11.09 3.40
CA ARG A 130 -4.55 10.48 2.06
C ARG A 130 -4.58 8.95 2.10
N VAL A 131 -5.29 8.37 3.07
CA VAL A 131 -5.17 6.95 3.48
C VAL A 131 -5.83 5.96 2.52
N ASP A 132 -6.72 6.41 1.64
CA ASP A 132 -7.66 5.57 0.89
C ASP A 132 -7.04 4.45 0.03
N HIS A 133 -5.73 4.52 -0.24
CA HIS A 133 -5.00 3.58 -1.09
C HIS A 133 -3.80 2.90 -0.40
N ILE A 134 -3.64 3.11 0.91
CA ILE A 134 -2.47 2.65 1.67
C ILE A 134 -2.84 1.42 2.52
N HIS A 135 -1.96 0.42 2.55
CA HIS A 135 -2.17 -0.76 3.38
C HIS A 135 -2.24 -0.40 4.88
N PRO A 136 -3.20 -0.92 5.67
CA PRO A 136 -3.39 -0.52 7.08
C PRO A 136 -2.14 -0.61 7.96
N ALA A 137 -1.27 -1.60 7.73
CA ALA A 137 -0.02 -1.72 8.47
C ALA A 137 0.97 -0.56 8.22
N ILE A 138 0.95 0.04 7.02
CA ILE A 138 1.76 1.21 6.66
C ILE A 138 1.17 2.46 7.33
N VAL A 139 -0.17 2.57 7.36
CA VAL A 139 -0.89 3.62 8.07
C VAL A 139 -0.55 3.61 9.55
N LEU A 140 -0.58 2.43 10.18
CA LEU A 140 -0.23 2.26 11.59
C LEU A 140 1.22 2.70 11.86
N SER A 141 2.17 2.35 11.01
CA SER A 141 3.55 2.84 11.13
C SER A 141 3.63 4.37 11.02
N THR A 142 2.82 4.98 10.16
CA THR A 142 2.74 6.45 10.02
C THR A 142 2.15 7.10 11.27
N CYS A 143 1.09 6.53 11.85
CA CYS A 143 0.51 6.99 13.12
C CYS A 143 1.54 6.90 14.25
N ASN A 144 2.27 5.80 14.35
CA ASN A 144 3.32 5.63 15.36
C ASN A 144 4.43 6.68 15.19
N ALA A 145 4.85 6.94 13.95
CA ALA A 145 5.84 7.99 13.67
C ALA A 145 5.32 9.36 14.11
N LYS A 146 4.04 9.65 13.84
CA LYS A 146 3.41 10.90 14.26
C LYS A 146 3.38 11.04 15.78
N VAL A 147 3.02 9.99 16.52
CA VAL A 147 3.05 10.00 17.99
C VAL A 147 4.45 10.30 18.52
N LEU A 148 5.50 9.72 17.93
CA LEU A 148 6.89 9.98 18.33
C LEU A 148 7.29 11.45 18.08
N VAL A 149 6.91 12.01 16.92
CA VAL A 149 7.19 13.40 16.57
C VAL A 149 6.42 14.39 17.45
N ASP A 150 5.15 14.10 17.73
CA ASP A 150 4.33 14.94 18.62
C ASP A 150 4.84 14.86 20.07
N GLY A 151 5.33 13.69 20.51
CA GLY A 151 6.03 13.52 21.79
C GLY A 151 7.28 14.40 21.86
N LEU A 152 8.14 14.33 20.84
CA LEU A 152 9.32 15.20 20.74
C LEU A 152 8.95 16.69 20.79
N ALA A 153 7.84 17.11 20.15
CA ALA A 153 7.37 18.49 20.22
C ALA A 153 6.99 18.91 21.65
N SER A 154 6.34 18.01 22.40
CA SER A 154 6.00 18.21 23.80
C SER A 154 7.27 18.33 24.65
N ASP A 155 8.24 17.45 24.46
CA ASP A 155 9.50 17.45 25.22
C ASP A 155 10.32 18.71 24.97
N LEU A 156 10.36 19.20 23.73
CA LEU A 156 10.96 20.48 23.39
C LEU A 156 10.27 21.66 24.08
N THR A 157 8.93 21.61 24.20
CA THR A 157 8.16 22.64 24.92
C THR A 157 8.51 22.63 26.41
N LEU A 158 8.68 21.45 27.01
CA LEU A 158 9.13 21.32 28.40
C LEU A 158 10.55 21.85 28.58
N LEU A 159 11.45 21.57 27.63
CA LEU A 159 12.82 22.09 27.65
C LEU A 159 12.83 23.63 27.56
N GLU A 160 12.03 24.21 26.67
CA GLU A 160 11.87 25.67 26.56
C GLU A 160 11.36 26.27 27.88
N GLN A 161 10.40 25.64 28.54
CA GLN A 161 9.88 26.09 29.84
C GLN A 161 10.95 26.05 30.94
N CYS A 162 11.73 24.97 31.03
CA CYS A 162 12.84 24.87 31.98
C CYS A 162 13.86 26.00 31.74
N MET A 163 14.27 26.20 30.48
CA MET A 163 15.19 27.27 30.12
C MET A 163 14.64 28.67 30.42
N GLY A 164 13.36 28.91 30.12
CA GLY A 164 12.68 30.17 30.43
C GLY A 164 12.59 30.49 31.93
N ARG A 165 12.57 29.45 32.78
CA ARG A 165 12.64 29.58 34.25
C ARG A 165 14.07 29.64 34.80
N GLY A 166 15.09 29.47 33.95
CA GLY A 166 16.49 29.35 34.40
C GLY A 166 16.80 28.03 35.11
N GLU A 167 15.95 27.02 34.94
CA GLU A 167 16.12 25.69 35.51
C GLU A 167 16.99 24.83 34.59
N VAL A 168 17.81 23.97 35.18
CA VAL A 168 18.56 22.95 34.43
C VAL A 168 17.60 21.81 34.09
N ALA A 169 17.46 21.50 32.80
CA ALA A 169 16.66 20.38 32.34
C ALA A 169 17.13 19.06 32.96
N THR A 170 16.18 18.19 33.30
CA THR A 170 16.52 16.88 33.84
C THR A 170 17.22 16.03 32.78
N LYS A 171 18.17 15.19 33.21
CA LYS A 171 18.84 14.26 32.30
C LYS A 171 17.85 13.38 31.54
N GLY A 172 16.77 12.94 32.21
CA GLY A 172 15.71 12.15 31.59
C GLY A 172 15.05 12.86 30.40
N LEU A 173 14.69 14.14 30.54
CA LEU A 173 14.10 14.91 29.44
C LEU A 173 15.06 15.05 28.24
N LEU A 174 16.35 15.28 28.51
CA LEU A 174 17.37 15.36 27.46
C LEU A 174 17.55 14.00 26.76
N ASP A 175 17.57 12.91 27.54
CA ASP A 175 17.65 11.56 27.01
C ASP A 175 16.40 11.25 26.15
N ASP A 176 15.20 11.61 26.59
CA ASP A 176 13.95 11.40 25.84
C ASP A 176 13.96 12.13 24.48
N ILE A 177 14.38 13.40 24.45
CA ILE A 177 14.57 14.19 23.22
C ILE A 177 15.57 13.51 22.29
N VAL A 178 16.70 13.04 22.83
CA VAL A 178 17.71 12.33 22.05
C VAL A 178 17.16 11.00 21.54
N TYR A 179 16.47 10.20 22.35
CA TYR A 179 15.97 8.88 21.96
C TYR A 179 14.89 8.91 20.88
N ALA A 180 14.22 10.04 20.67
CA ALA A 180 13.23 10.19 19.60
C ALA A 180 13.76 9.76 18.22
N HIS A 181 15.01 10.13 17.86
CA HIS A 181 15.59 9.74 16.57
C HIS A 181 15.88 8.24 16.48
N VAL A 182 16.26 7.61 17.59
CA VAL A 182 16.51 6.15 17.65
C VAL A 182 15.20 5.41 17.48
N ASN A 183 14.15 5.82 18.20
CA ASN A 183 12.82 5.23 18.10
C ASN A 183 12.25 5.35 16.69
N LEU A 184 12.44 6.49 16.03
CA LEU A 184 12.05 6.69 14.63
C LEU A 184 12.87 5.81 13.67
N ALA A 185 14.17 5.63 13.90
CA ALA A 185 15.00 4.74 13.10
C ALA A 185 14.57 3.27 13.24
N THR A 186 14.28 2.82 14.46
CA THR A 186 13.72 1.47 14.71
C THR A 186 12.37 1.30 14.03
N LEU A 187 11.50 2.30 14.09
CA LEU A 187 10.21 2.28 13.41
C LEU A 187 10.37 2.18 11.89
N LEU A 188 11.37 2.86 11.31
CA LEU A 188 11.67 2.78 9.88
C LEU A 188 12.14 1.37 9.47
N GLN A 189 12.93 0.69 10.31
CA GLN A 189 13.31 -0.72 10.08
C GLN A 189 12.09 -1.63 10.12
N GLN A 190 11.22 -1.48 11.14
CA GLN A 190 9.97 -2.24 11.22
C GLN A 190 9.04 -1.96 10.04
N PHE A 191 9.04 -0.72 9.55
CA PHE A 191 8.30 -0.34 8.34
C PHE A 191 8.81 -1.13 7.14
N ASP A 192 10.13 -1.15 6.89
CA ASP A 192 10.73 -1.83 5.76
C ASP A 192 10.47 -3.36 5.82
N GLU A 193 10.54 -3.95 7.00
CA GLU A 193 10.19 -5.36 7.23
C GLU A 193 8.72 -5.67 6.92
N ARG A 194 7.79 -4.85 7.43
CA ARG A 194 6.36 -5.00 7.18
C ARG A 194 6.03 -4.80 5.71
N TYR A 195 6.62 -3.79 5.07
CA TYR A 195 6.42 -3.52 3.66
C TYR A 195 6.91 -4.67 2.79
N ARG A 196 8.09 -5.23 3.10
CA ARG A 196 8.58 -6.45 2.46
C ARG A 196 7.61 -7.61 2.65
N GLY A 197 7.12 -7.83 3.87
CA GLY A 197 6.14 -8.89 4.15
C GLY A 197 4.83 -8.72 3.37
N ILE A 198 4.32 -7.49 3.25
CA ILE A 198 3.14 -7.16 2.45
C ILE A 198 3.40 -7.46 0.97
N ARG A 199 4.53 -6.99 0.45
CA ARG A 199 4.90 -7.22 -0.96
C ARG A 199 5.03 -8.71 -1.25
N GLU A 200 5.72 -9.46 -0.40
CA GLU A 200 5.81 -10.91 -0.53
C GLU A 200 4.46 -11.61 -0.43
N ALA A 201 3.56 -11.17 0.46
CA ALA A 201 2.22 -11.73 0.57
C ALA A 201 1.36 -11.44 -0.67
N LEU A 202 1.50 -10.25 -1.25
CA LEU A 202 0.83 -9.87 -2.50
C LEU A 202 1.40 -10.65 -3.70
N ASP A 203 2.71 -10.89 -3.72
CA ASP A 203 3.40 -11.66 -4.75
C ASP A 203 3.05 -13.16 -4.67
N ARG A 204 3.02 -13.75 -3.46
CA ARG A 204 2.66 -15.16 -3.23
C ARG A 204 1.16 -15.43 -3.38
N GLY A 205 0.32 -14.51 -2.92
CA GLY A 205 -1.14 -14.62 -3.00
C GLY A 205 -1.68 -14.62 -4.43
N GLY A 206 -0.85 -14.30 -5.42
CA GLY A 206 -1.14 -14.45 -6.84
C GLY A 206 -2.49 -13.85 -7.20
N ASP A 207 -2.60 -12.53 -7.21
CA ASP A 207 -3.80 -11.80 -7.68
C ASP A 207 -5.13 -12.11 -6.99
N MET A 208 -5.17 -12.96 -5.95
CA MET A 208 -6.34 -13.19 -5.12
C MET A 208 -6.00 -12.80 -3.68
N LEU A 209 -6.94 -12.09 -3.03
CA LEU A 209 -6.99 -12.06 -1.57
C LEU A 209 -6.85 -13.52 -1.09
N PRO A 210 -6.05 -13.80 -0.04
CA PRO A 210 -5.79 -15.15 0.44
C PRO A 210 -7.03 -15.72 1.14
N LEU A 211 -8.18 -15.76 0.47
CA LEU A 211 -9.41 -16.42 0.93
C LEU A 211 -9.32 -17.94 0.74
N ALA A 212 -8.40 -18.41 -0.12
CA ALA A 212 -8.21 -19.82 -0.39
C ALA A 212 -7.43 -20.56 0.71
N GLU A 213 -6.52 -19.89 1.42
CA GLU A 213 -5.75 -20.50 2.51
C GLU A 213 -6.56 -20.65 3.81
N PHE A 214 -7.60 -19.85 3.99
CA PHE A 214 -8.53 -19.99 5.13
C PHE A 214 -9.63 -21.04 4.91
N LYS A 215 -9.64 -21.74 3.77
CA LYS A 215 -10.65 -22.75 3.46
C LYS A 215 -10.28 -24.18 3.90
N GLY A 216 -9.24 -24.34 4.71
CA GLY A 216 -8.76 -25.65 5.13
C GLY A 216 -8.00 -25.62 6.45
N ARG A 217 -8.71 -25.31 7.54
CA ARG A 217 -8.51 -25.91 8.87
C ARG A 217 -9.88 -26.06 9.52
#